data_AF-A0A763CMG9-F1
#
_entry.id   AF-A0A763CMG9-F1
#
_cell.length_a   1.000
_cell.length_b   1.000
_cell.length_c   1.000
_cell.angle_alpha   90.00
_cell.angle_beta   90.00
_cell.angle_gamma   90.00
#
_symmetry.space_group_name_H-M   'P 1'
#
loop_
_entity.id
_entity.type
_entity.pdbx_description
1 polymer ?
#
loop_
_entity_poly.entity_id
_entity_poly.type
_entity_poly.pdbx_seq_one_letter_code
_entity_poly.pdbx_strand_id
1 'polypeptide(L)'
;TCEIDTSEVRMVNSAKNLGLGFLRTGFDVFDAEFTWYDWPYRQFDPDLLTSLLEAWLFDNGEMRDQLDLPDPVFDVATGDDDTMTVTMDITLYKDRVIKEDDNGIIRRGDKRYNLQIPEVWVADDMDIAVESRP
;
A
#
# COMPACT_ATOMS: atom_id res chain seq x y z
N THR A 1 15.64 10.88 0.93
CA THR A 1 14.78 10.98 2.13
C THR A 1 13.36 10.62 1.73
N CYS A 2 12.58 10.07 2.66
CA CYS A 2 11.16 9.84 2.47
C CYS A 2 10.42 10.61 3.58
N GLU A 3 9.47 11.43 3.18
CA GLU A 3 8.53 12.11 4.05
C GLU A 3 7.13 11.54 3.77
N ILE A 4 6.45 11.09 4.82
CA ILE A 4 5.08 10.58 4.70
C ILE A 4 4.18 11.56 5.43
N ASP A 5 3.28 12.21 4.70
CA ASP A 5 2.32 13.12 5.29
C ASP A 5 1.09 12.32 5.74
N THR A 6 1.01 12.06 7.05
CA THR A 6 -0.19 11.47 7.67
C THR A 6 -1.03 12.51 8.40
N SER A 7 -0.79 13.81 8.18
CA SER A 7 -1.60 14.88 8.78
C SER A 7 -3.01 14.92 8.18
N GLU A 8 -3.13 14.52 6.91
CA GLU A 8 -4.40 14.25 6.25
C GLU A 8 -4.49 12.75 5.90
N VAL A 9 -5.49 12.07 6.47
CA VAL A 9 -5.78 10.66 6.17
C VAL A 9 -7.20 10.55 5.66
N ARG A 10 -7.35 10.16 4.39
CA ARG A 10 -8.65 9.91 3.78
C ARG A 10 -9.07 8.46 4.01
N MET A 11 -10.19 8.28 4.70
CA MET A 11 -10.76 6.97 4.97
C MET A 11 -11.67 6.53 3.83
N VAL A 12 -11.36 5.40 3.20
CA VAL A 12 -12.22 4.77 2.18
C VAL A 12 -12.83 3.50 2.75
N ASN A 13 -14.15 3.42 2.82
CA ASN A 13 -14.83 2.22 3.32
C ASN A 13 -14.79 1.10 2.29
N SER A 14 -14.27 -0.07 2.69
CA SER A 14 -14.19 -1.26 1.84
C SER A 14 -14.16 -2.49 2.73
N ALA A 15 -15.33 -2.83 3.27
CA ALA A 15 -15.46 -3.91 4.24
C ALA A 15 -15.27 -5.27 3.56
N LYS A 16 -14.33 -6.09 4.07
CA LYS A 16 -14.05 -7.44 3.59
C LYS A 16 -13.73 -8.35 4.78
N ASN A 17 -14.46 -9.46 4.91
CA ASN A 17 -14.11 -10.51 5.87
C ASN A 17 -12.86 -11.24 5.34
N LEU A 18 -11.80 -11.26 6.14
CA LEU A 18 -10.51 -11.87 5.77
C LEU A 18 -10.34 -13.28 6.36
N GLY A 19 -11.35 -13.78 7.08
CA GLY A 19 -11.30 -15.07 7.77
C GLY A 19 -10.62 -14.98 9.15
N LEU A 20 -10.73 -16.06 9.94
CA LEU A 20 -10.08 -16.18 11.27
C LEU A 20 -10.34 -15.00 12.23
N GLY A 21 -11.51 -14.38 12.13
CA GLY A 21 -11.90 -13.22 12.95
C GLY A 21 -11.30 -11.88 12.48
N PHE A 22 -10.55 -11.86 11.38
CA PHE A 22 -10.04 -10.64 10.76
C PHE A 22 -11.08 -10.00 9.83
N LEU A 23 -11.15 -8.68 9.91
CA LEU A 23 -12.05 -7.87 9.12
C LEU A 23 -11.32 -6.62 8.63
N ARG A 24 -11.13 -6.50 7.32
CA ARG A 24 -10.80 -5.20 6.72
C ARG A 24 -12.04 -4.33 6.79
N THR A 25 -11.91 -3.16 7.39
CA THR A 25 -12.99 -2.16 7.44
C THR A 25 -12.92 -1.17 6.28
N GLY A 26 -11.73 -0.99 5.73
CA GLY A 26 -11.48 -0.12 4.60
C GLY A 26 -10.00 0.12 4.40
N PHE A 27 -9.69 1.22 3.75
CA PHE A 27 -8.34 1.71 3.52
C PHE A 27 -8.17 3.08 4.17
N ASP A 28 -6.94 3.35 4.57
CA ASP A 28 -6.47 4.69 4.90
C ASP A 28 -5.55 5.14 3.76
N VAL A 29 -5.90 6.25 3.12
CA VAL A 29 -5.18 6.84 1.99
C VAL A 29 -4.48 8.10 2.45
N PHE A 30 -3.22 8.26 2.07
CA PHE A 30 -2.34 9.35 2.51
C PHE A 30 -1.26 9.63 1.46
N ASP A 31 -0.66 10.81 1.50
CA ASP A 31 0.35 11.23 0.53
C ASP A 31 1.77 11.03 1.09
N ALA A 32 2.71 10.78 0.18
CA ALA A 32 4.12 10.62 0.51
C ALA A 32 5.00 11.27 -0.56
N GLU A 33 6.09 11.88 -0.10
CA GLU A 33 7.13 12.48 -0.93
C GLU A 33 8.44 11.70 -0.75
N PHE A 34 9.08 11.35 -1.87
CA PHE A 34 10.40 10.75 -1.89
C PHE A 34 11.36 11.65 -2.63
N THR A 35 12.48 11.99 -1.99
CA THR A 35 13.45 12.93 -2.53
C THR A 35 14.85 12.33 -2.58
N TRP A 36 15.45 12.31 -3.76
CA TRP A 36 16.84 11.91 -4.03
C TRP A 36 17.65 13.14 -4.40
N TYR A 37 18.52 13.62 -3.51
CA TYR A 37 19.25 14.89 -3.72
C TYR A 37 20.40 14.82 -4.74
N ASP A 38 21.07 13.66 -4.83
CA ASP A 38 22.29 13.48 -5.64
C ASP A 38 22.09 12.42 -6.74
N TRP A 39 20.96 12.43 -7.45
CA TRP A 39 20.69 11.43 -8.48
C TRP A 39 21.65 11.58 -9.66
N PRO A 40 22.47 10.55 -9.99
CA PRO A 40 23.51 10.66 -11.01
C PRO A 40 22.94 10.40 -12.41
N TYR A 41 22.20 11.38 -12.94
CA TYR A 41 21.45 11.27 -14.19
C TYR A 41 22.27 10.99 -15.45
N ARG A 42 23.59 11.17 -15.40
CA ARG A 42 24.50 10.83 -16.51
C ARG A 42 24.99 9.38 -16.49
N GLN A 43 24.82 8.69 -15.35
CA GLN A 43 25.26 7.30 -15.17
C GLN A 43 24.13 6.31 -15.41
N PHE A 44 22.89 6.74 -15.23
CA PHE A 44 21.70 5.92 -15.42
C PHE A 44 20.79 6.53 -16.47
N ASP A 45 19.98 5.68 -17.09
CA ASP A 45 18.90 6.13 -17.97
C ASP A 45 17.92 7.02 -17.18
N PRO A 46 17.52 8.20 -17.71
CA PRO A 46 16.55 9.07 -17.04
C PRO A 46 15.22 8.37 -16.75
N ASP A 47 14.83 7.37 -17.55
CA ASP A 47 13.58 6.63 -17.39
C ASP A 47 13.69 5.51 -16.34
N LEU A 48 14.86 5.32 -15.71
CA LEU A 48 15.07 4.25 -14.75
C LEU A 48 14.15 4.38 -13.52
N LEU A 49 14.03 5.58 -12.95
CA LEU A 49 13.23 5.77 -11.73
C LEU A 49 11.74 5.56 -11.98
N THR A 50 11.23 6.11 -13.08
CA THR A 50 9.82 5.95 -13.47
C THR A 50 9.51 4.49 -13.79
N SER A 51 10.41 3.79 -14.50
CA SER A 51 10.26 2.36 -14.81
C SER A 51 10.29 1.47 -13.57
N LEU A 52 11.18 1.78 -12.60
CA LEU A 52 11.23 1.03 -11.33
C LEU A 52 9.96 1.25 -10.51
N LEU A 53 9.44 2.47 -10.49
CA LEU A 53 8.17 2.75 -9.82
C LEU A 53 7.01 2.03 -10.50
N GLU A 54 6.94 2.06 -11.83
CA GLU A 54 5.91 1.36 -12.61
C GLU A 54 5.93 -0.15 -12.30
N ALA A 55 7.11 -0.77 -12.31
CA ALA A 55 7.26 -2.18 -11.96
C ALA A 55 6.80 -2.46 -10.52
N TRP A 56 7.18 -1.62 -9.55
CA TRP A 56 6.73 -1.78 -8.18
C TRP A 56 5.22 -1.60 -8.03
N LEU A 57 4.63 -0.63 -8.75
CA LEU A 57 3.19 -0.38 -8.77
C LEU A 57 2.40 -1.52 -9.43
N PHE A 58 2.95 -2.15 -10.46
CA PHE A 58 2.36 -3.33 -11.07
C PHE A 58 2.20 -4.47 -10.04
N ASP A 59 3.23 -4.67 -9.20
CA ASP A 59 3.23 -5.73 -8.19
C ASP A 59 2.43 -5.39 -6.91
N ASN A 60 2.37 -4.11 -6.52
CA ASN A 60 1.87 -3.69 -5.20
C ASN A 60 0.66 -2.73 -5.26
N GLY A 61 0.27 -2.26 -6.44
CA GLY A 61 -0.74 -1.22 -6.66
C GLY A 61 -2.14 -1.75 -6.98
N GLU A 62 -2.46 -2.99 -6.64
CA GLU A 62 -3.71 -3.66 -7.05
C GLU A 62 -5.00 -2.86 -6.76
N MET A 63 -5.01 -2.01 -5.72
CA MET A 63 -6.17 -1.20 -5.37
C MET A 63 -6.13 0.24 -5.89
N ARG A 64 -5.08 0.67 -6.59
CA ARG A 64 -4.97 2.07 -7.06
C ARG A 64 -6.15 2.47 -7.95
N ASP A 65 -6.48 1.65 -8.93
CA ASP A 65 -7.61 1.89 -9.84
C ASP A 65 -8.95 1.90 -9.11
N GLN A 66 -9.14 0.98 -8.15
CA GLN A 66 -10.39 0.87 -7.38
C GLN A 66 -10.58 2.02 -6.39
N LEU A 67 -9.46 2.61 -5.93
CA LEU A 67 -9.44 3.70 -4.98
C LEU A 67 -9.34 5.08 -5.66
N ASP A 68 -9.30 5.12 -7.00
CA ASP A 68 -9.17 6.34 -7.80
C ASP A 68 -7.97 7.18 -7.33
N LEU A 69 -6.81 6.51 -7.15
CA LEU A 69 -5.59 7.18 -6.71
C LEU A 69 -4.91 7.85 -7.89
N PRO A 70 -4.43 9.10 -7.74
CA PRO A 70 -3.74 9.80 -8.82
C PRO A 70 -2.44 9.09 -9.19
N ASP A 71 -1.99 9.25 -10.43
CA ASP A 71 -0.68 8.78 -10.83
C ASP A 71 0.43 9.51 -10.07
N PRO A 72 1.55 8.84 -9.76
CA PRO A 72 2.70 9.49 -9.16
C PRO A 72 3.25 10.60 -10.06
N VAL A 73 3.73 11.67 -9.44
CA VAL A 73 4.32 12.82 -10.14
C VAL A 73 5.81 12.90 -9.80
N PHE A 74 6.64 13.07 -10.82
CA PHE A 74 8.07 13.31 -10.65
C PHE A 74 8.39 14.77 -10.98
N ASP A 75 9.10 15.44 -10.08
CA ASP A 75 9.72 16.73 -10.32
C ASP A 75 11.25 16.59 -10.28
N VAL A 76 11.93 17.28 -11.19
CA VAL A 76 13.38 17.18 -11.37
C VAL A 76 13.97 18.58 -11.36
N ALA A 77 14.75 18.87 -10.32
CA ALA A 77 15.56 20.07 -10.24
C ALA A 77 17.01 19.73 -10.61
N THR A 78 17.48 20.28 -11.73
CA THR A 78 18.88 20.13 -12.16
C THR A 78 19.80 20.93 -11.24
N GLY A 79 20.80 20.26 -10.66
CA GLY A 79 21.90 20.91 -9.93
C GLY A 79 23.04 21.33 -10.86
N ASP A 80 24.02 22.04 -10.30
CA ASP A 80 25.21 22.53 -11.02
C ASP A 80 26.30 21.44 -11.21
N ASP A 81 26.24 20.31 -10.48
CA ASP A 81 27.34 19.34 -10.29
C ASP A 81 27.07 17.92 -10.84
N ASP A 82 26.54 17.79 -12.07
CA ASP A 82 26.27 16.50 -12.73
C ASP A 82 25.30 15.55 -11.97
N THR A 83 24.66 16.05 -10.92
CA THR A 83 23.59 15.43 -10.17
C THR A 83 22.29 16.25 -10.31
N MET A 84 21.17 15.63 -10.01
CA MET A 84 19.87 16.30 -9.92
C MET A 84 19.17 15.90 -8.63
N THR A 85 18.36 16.81 -8.11
CA THR A 85 17.37 16.47 -7.10
C THR A 85 16.13 15.97 -7.81
N VAL A 86 15.73 14.74 -7.51
CA VAL A 86 14.47 14.15 -7.99
C VAL A 86 13.52 14.06 -6.81
N THR A 87 12.33 14.60 -6.96
CA THR A 87 11.23 14.49 -6.01
C THR A 87 10.11 13.68 -6.65
N MET A 88 9.54 12.73 -5.92
CA MET A 88 8.42 11.91 -6.35
C MET A 88 7.28 12.00 -5.33
N ASP A 89 6.15 12.52 -5.78
CA ASP A 89 4.90 12.55 -5.03
C ASP A 89 4.05 11.33 -5.39
N ILE A 90 3.56 10.63 -4.36
CA ILE A 90 2.70 9.47 -4.53
C ILE A 90 1.65 9.38 -3.44
N THR A 91 0.39 9.18 -3.84
CA THR A 91 -0.66 8.77 -2.91
C THR A 91 -0.59 7.27 -2.65
N LEU A 92 -0.47 6.88 -1.39
CA LEU A 92 -0.39 5.50 -0.91
C LEU A 92 -1.67 5.11 -0.16
N TYR A 93 -1.84 3.81 0.05
CA TYR A 93 -2.92 3.29 0.86
C TYR A 93 -2.43 2.16 1.77
N LYS A 94 -3.13 1.98 2.89
CA LYS A 94 -2.96 0.81 3.77
C LYS A 94 -4.30 0.23 4.17
N ASP A 95 -4.33 -1.08 4.37
CA ASP A 95 -5.49 -1.76 4.92
C ASP A 95 -5.74 -1.33 6.37
N ARG A 96 -6.99 -1.01 6.69
CA ARG A 96 -7.47 -0.80 8.06
C ARG A 96 -8.21 -2.03 8.55
N VAL A 97 -7.48 -2.91 9.24
CA VAL A 97 -7.96 -4.21 9.70
C VAL A 97 -8.21 -4.21 11.21
N ILE A 98 -9.26 -4.91 11.61
CA ILE A 98 -9.56 -5.23 13.00
C ILE A 98 -9.69 -6.74 13.17
N LYS A 99 -9.35 -7.25 14.36
CA LYS A 99 -9.52 -8.66 14.71
C LYS A 99 -10.45 -8.80 15.92
N GLU A 100 -11.35 -9.77 15.88
CA GLU A 100 -12.22 -10.11 17.01
C GLU A 100 -11.37 -10.39 18.28
N ASP A 101 -11.74 -9.74 19.37
CA ASP A 101 -11.13 -9.87 20.69
C ASP A 101 -12.19 -9.48 21.73
N ASP A 102 -12.52 -10.39 22.65
CA ASP A 102 -13.52 -10.17 23.70
C ASP A 102 -13.16 -9.01 24.64
N ASN A 103 -11.87 -8.68 24.75
CA ASN A 103 -11.37 -7.52 25.50
C ASN A 103 -11.09 -6.31 24.60
N GLY A 104 -11.47 -6.39 23.32
CA GLY A 104 -11.23 -5.37 22.32
C GLY A 104 -11.84 -4.01 22.66
N ILE A 105 -11.09 -2.95 22.36
CA ILE A 105 -11.51 -1.57 22.62
C ILE A 105 -12.56 -1.08 21.61
N ILE A 106 -12.60 -1.67 20.42
CA ILE A 106 -13.54 -1.32 19.35
C ILE A 106 -14.80 -2.16 19.51
N ARG A 107 -15.97 -1.52 19.66
CA ARG A 107 -17.27 -2.21 19.71
C ARG A 107 -17.98 -2.11 18.37
N ARG A 108 -18.46 -3.24 17.84
CA ARG A 108 -19.26 -3.27 16.60
C ARG A 108 -20.29 -4.40 16.67
N GLY A 109 -21.57 -4.02 16.68
CA GLY A 109 -22.66 -4.97 17.00
C GLY A 109 -22.45 -5.56 18.40
N ASP A 110 -22.65 -6.86 18.53
CA ASP A 110 -22.48 -7.58 19.80
C ASP A 110 -21.03 -8.07 20.04
N LYS A 111 -20.09 -7.70 19.16
CA LYS A 111 -18.70 -8.14 19.20
C LYS A 111 -17.73 -7.00 19.51
N ARG A 112 -16.54 -7.39 19.95
CA ARG A 112 -15.41 -6.50 20.24
C ARG A 112 -14.20 -6.87 19.39
N TYR A 113 -13.39 -5.86 19.10
CA TYR A 113 -12.24 -5.97 18.22
C TYR A 113 -11.07 -5.09 18.69
N ASN A 114 -9.87 -5.44 18.28
CA ASN A 114 -8.68 -4.60 18.37
C ASN A 114 -8.14 -4.27 16.97
N LEU A 115 -7.41 -3.15 16.86
CA LEU A 115 -6.68 -2.81 15.65
C LEU A 115 -5.61 -3.88 15.39
N GLN A 116 -5.49 -4.31 14.14
CA GLN A 116 -4.41 -5.21 13.75
C GLN A 116 -3.83 -4.79 12.41
N ILE A 117 -2.52 -4.97 12.26
CA ILE A 117 -1.87 -5.13 10.96
C ILE A 117 -2.15 -6.56 10.48
N PRO A 118 -2.79 -6.76 9.31
CA PRO A 118 -3.05 -8.10 8.81
C PRO A 118 -1.72 -8.84 8.62
N GLU A 119 -1.60 -10.03 9.23
CA GLU A 119 -0.55 -10.97 8.86
C GLU A 119 -0.91 -11.58 7.51
N VAL A 120 0.02 -11.55 6.55
CA VAL A 120 -0.15 -12.25 5.28
C VAL A 120 0.15 -13.72 5.51
N TRP A 121 -0.89 -14.55 5.54
CA TRP A 121 -0.75 -16.01 5.60
C TRP A 121 -0.75 -16.54 4.17
N VAL A 122 0.40 -17.01 3.69
CA VAL A 122 0.49 -17.79 2.45
C VAL A 122 0.11 -19.23 2.78
N ALA A 123 -0.85 -19.79 2.05
CA ALA A 123 -1.15 -21.21 2.18
C ALA A 123 -0.08 -22.01 1.43
N ASP A 124 0.75 -22.75 2.17
CA ASP A 124 1.85 -23.52 1.59
C ASP A 124 1.39 -24.86 0.98
N ASP A 125 0.27 -25.42 1.47
CA ASP A 125 -0.25 -26.73 1.07
C ASP A 125 -1.75 -26.67 0.73
N MET A 126 -2.16 -27.42 -0.30
CA MET A 126 -3.55 -27.60 -0.69
C MET A 126 -3.81 -29.08 -1.02
N ASP A 127 -4.69 -29.73 -0.25
CA ASP A 127 -5.17 -31.08 -0.54
C ASP A 127 -6.46 -31.04 -1.37
N ILE A 128 -6.46 -31.74 -2.51
CA ILE A 128 -7.63 -31.92 -3.36
C ILE A 128 -8.03 -33.40 -3.36
N ALA A 129 -9.25 -33.69 -2.91
CA ALA A 129 -9.85 -35.01 -3.05
C ALA A 129 -10.94 -34.98 -4.13
N VAL A 130 -10.82 -35.86 -5.13
CA VAL A 130 -11.87 -36.09 -6.15
C VAL A 130 -12.64 -37.33 -5.75
N GLU A 131 -13.91 -37.15 -5.42
CA GLU A 131 -14.83 -38.26 -5.17
C GLU A 131 -15.64 -38.53 -6.45
N SER A 132 -15.35 -39.61 -7.16
CA SER A 132 -16.21 -40.10 -8.24
C SER A 132 -17.32 -40.95 -7.64
N ARG A 133 -18.56 -40.47 -7.69
CA ARG A 133 -19.72 -41.33 -7.40
C ARG A 133 -19.98 -42.28 -8.59
N PRO A 134 -20.29 -43.56 -8.33
CA PRO A 134 -20.59 -44.55 -9.37
C PRO A 134 -21.89 -44.25 -10.11
#